data_AF-X1D2B7-F1
#
_entry.id   AF-X1D2B7-F1
#
_cell.length_a   1.000
_cell.length_b   1.000
_cell.length_c   1.000
_cell.angle_alpha   90.00
_cell.angle_beta   90.00
_cell.angle_gamma   90.00
#
_symmetry.space_group_name_H-M   'P 1'
#
loop_
_entity.id
_entity.type
_entity.pdbx_description
1 polymer ?
#
loop_
_entity_poly.entity_id
_entity_poly.type
_entity_poly.pdbx_seq_one_letter_code
_entity_poly.pdbx_strand_id
1 'polypeptide(L)'
;MPLSNLKTDLPEAYEELIKIVTLLERHYRDVQDYEFTIEEGKLYLLQTRTGKRTVQAALEIAVDMVEEGIITKEEAILRVEPNQLNQLLHRRIDPNAKVKVIAKGLQASPGAAYGKVVFTADEAEELGKEGERVILVRTETTPDDIHGMVEAQGVLTSRGGMTSHAAVVARGMGKACVAGCSVLNINTKKEIISVNNLVIKKDEFITIDGGTGEVFLGKVPTIEPKMGKEFETLLSWADKIKRLGVYANADAPEDAQKARELGAEGIGLTRT
;
A
#
# COMPACT_ATOMS: atom_id res chain seq x y z
N MET A 1 -12.19 -31.35 -9.86
CA MET A 1 -13.62 -31.03 -10.07
C MET A 1 -13.92 -29.73 -9.33
N PRO A 2 -14.60 -28.73 -9.93
CA PRO A 2 -15.02 -27.53 -9.21
C PRO A 2 -15.97 -27.89 -8.06
N LEU A 3 -15.89 -27.19 -6.93
CA LEU A 3 -16.74 -27.44 -5.75
C LEU A 3 -18.24 -27.34 -6.08
N SER A 4 -18.60 -26.49 -7.04
CA SER A 4 -19.98 -26.33 -7.55
C SER A 4 -20.57 -27.63 -8.12
N ASN A 5 -19.73 -28.47 -8.73
CA ASN A 5 -20.17 -29.73 -9.30
C ASN A 5 -20.33 -30.80 -8.21
N LEU A 6 -19.51 -30.73 -7.15
CA LEU A 6 -19.60 -31.65 -6.01
C LEU A 6 -20.98 -31.62 -5.34
N LYS A 7 -21.61 -30.44 -5.26
CA LYS A 7 -22.97 -30.28 -4.73
C LYS A 7 -24.02 -31.07 -5.51
N THR A 8 -23.79 -31.28 -6.80
CA THR A 8 -24.73 -31.99 -7.70
C THR A 8 -24.39 -33.47 -7.78
N ASP A 9 -23.09 -33.79 -7.87
CA ASP A 9 -22.61 -35.14 -8.15
C ASP A 9 -22.53 -36.00 -6.88
N LEU A 10 -22.21 -35.42 -5.72
CA LEU A 10 -22.06 -36.09 -4.43
C LEU A 10 -22.60 -35.20 -3.29
N PRO A 11 -23.93 -35.01 -3.19
CA PRO A 11 -24.55 -34.07 -2.26
C PRO A 11 -24.27 -34.39 -0.78
N GLU A 12 -24.24 -35.67 -0.41
CA GLU A 12 -23.96 -36.10 0.97
C GLU A 12 -22.55 -35.70 1.42
N ALA A 13 -21.53 -35.96 0.57
CA ALA A 13 -20.15 -35.57 0.85
C ALA A 13 -19.97 -34.04 0.84
N TYR A 14 -20.73 -33.30 0.02
CA TYR A 14 -20.74 -31.85 0.04
C TYR A 14 -21.31 -31.30 1.36
N GLU A 15 -22.45 -31.81 1.83
CA GLU A 15 -23.02 -31.40 3.12
C GLU A 15 -22.09 -31.72 4.30
N GLU A 16 -21.45 -32.89 4.28
CA GLU A 16 -20.45 -33.26 5.27
C GLU A 16 -19.25 -32.30 5.24
N LEU A 17 -18.75 -31.98 4.04
CA LEU A 17 -17.65 -31.03 3.89
C LEU A 17 -18.01 -29.65 4.43
N ILE A 18 -19.21 -29.11 4.12
CA ILE A 18 -19.65 -27.82 4.64
C ILE A 18 -19.70 -27.83 6.18
N LYS A 19 -20.22 -28.90 6.79
CA LYS A 19 -20.24 -29.04 8.26
C LYS A 19 -18.83 -29.03 8.84
N ILE A 20 -17.90 -29.76 8.23
CA ILE A 20 -16.49 -29.82 8.68
C ILE A 20 -15.82 -28.45 8.52
N VAL A 21 -16.00 -27.78 7.38
CA VAL A 21 -15.40 -26.46 7.13
C VAL A 21 -15.90 -25.42 8.13
N THR A 22 -17.22 -25.36 8.37
CA THR A 22 -17.79 -24.46 9.39
C THR A 22 -17.26 -24.79 10.79
N LEU A 23 -17.05 -26.08 11.11
CA LEU A 23 -16.45 -26.49 12.37
C LEU A 23 -14.99 -26.03 12.48
N LEU A 24 -14.20 -26.20 11.42
CA LEU A 24 -12.80 -25.79 11.37
C LEU A 24 -12.67 -24.27 11.51
N GLU A 25 -13.48 -23.49 10.80
CA GLU A 25 -13.46 -22.02 10.90
C GLU A 25 -13.84 -21.55 12.30
N ARG A 26 -14.82 -22.19 12.96
CA ARG A 26 -15.17 -21.86 14.35
C ARG A 26 -14.10 -22.31 15.35
N HIS A 27 -13.47 -23.46 15.11
CA HIS A 27 -12.45 -24.00 15.99
C HIS A 27 -11.16 -23.18 15.95
N TYR A 28 -10.63 -22.95 14.75
CA TYR A 28 -9.45 -22.11 14.52
C TYR A 28 -9.77 -20.62 14.58
N ARG A 29 -11.06 -20.28 14.59
CA ARG A 29 -11.60 -18.92 14.60
C ARG A 29 -11.11 -18.09 13.43
N ASP A 30 -10.74 -18.70 12.31
CA ASP A 30 -10.14 -18.04 11.15
C ASP A 30 -10.39 -18.84 9.87
N VAL A 31 -10.30 -18.19 8.70
CA VAL A 31 -10.51 -18.85 7.42
C VAL A 31 -9.43 -19.90 7.18
N GLN A 32 -9.88 -21.08 6.78
CA GLN A 32 -9.02 -22.23 6.54
C GLN A 32 -8.84 -22.49 5.05
N ASP A 33 -7.61 -22.75 4.66
CA ASP A 33 -7.22 -23.39 3.41
C ASP A 33 -7.06 -24.89 3.68
N TYR A 34 -7.86 -25.71 3.01
CA TYR A 34 -7.97 -27.14 3.30
C TYR A 34 -7.91 -28.00 2.03
N GLU A 35 -7.33 -29.18 2.19
CA GLU A 35 -7.23 -30.20 1.16
C GLU A 35 -8.03 -31.42 1.59
N PHE A 36 -8.85 -31.96 0.68
CA PHE A 36 -9.68 -33.13 0.96
C PHE A 36 -9.71 -34.06 -0.25
N THR A 37 -10.03 -35.32 -0.01
CA THR A 37 -10.32 -36.32 -1.04
C THR A 37 -11.64 -37.02 -0.74
N ILE A 38 -12.27 -37.58 -1.76
CA ILE A 38 -13.45 -38.43 -1.62
C ILE A 38 -13.14 -39.76 -2.27
N GLU A 39 -13.17 -40.83 -1.48
CA GLU A 39 -12.90 -42.19 -1.92
C GLU A 39 -14.10 -43.07 -1.58
N GLU A 40 -14.66 -43.74 -2.60
CA GLU A 40 -15.86 -44.58 -2.46
C GLU A 40 -17.03 -43.88 -1.73
N GLY A 41 -17.21 -42.58 -1.99
CA GLY A 41 -18.26 -41.78 -1.38
C GLY A 41 -17.96 -41.28 0.04
N LYS A 42 -16.81 -41.62 0.62
CA LYS A 42 -16.38 -41.13 1.94
C LYS A 42 -15.44 -39.95 1.81
N LEU A 43 -15.71 -38.91 2.59
CA LEU A 43 -14.88 -37.70 2.66
C LEU A 43 -13.69 -37.91 3.62
N TYR A 44 -12.50 -37.52 3.19
CA TYR A 44 -11.29 -37.49 3.99
C TYR A 44 -10.64 -36.11 3.92
N LEU A 45 -10.40 -35.49 5.08
CA LEU A 45 -9.62 -34.25 5.17
C LEU A 45 -8.14 -34.61 5.26
N LEU A 46 -7.33 -34.06 4.37
CA LEU A 46 -5.89 -34.35 4.29
C LEU A 46 -5.06 -33.30 5.04
N GLN A 47 -5.43 -32.04 4.88
CA GLN A 47 -4.71 -30.91 5.48
C GLN A 47 -5.67 -29.75 5.73
N THR A 48 -5.39 -28.97 6.77
CA THR A 48 -5.95 -27.65 6.98
C THR A 48 -4.86 -26.72 7.49
N ARG A 49 -4.92 -25.45 7.09
CA ARG A 49 -4.05 -24.38 7.59
C ARG A 49 -4.76 -23.05 7.45
N THR A 50 -4.25 -22.02 8.11
CA THR A 50 -4.72 -20.65 7.89
C THR A 50 -4.59 -20.24 6.42
N GLY A 51 -5.69 -19.78 5.84
CA GLY A 51 -5.71 -19.34 4.44
C GLY A 51 -4.91 -18.07 4.21
N LYS A 52 -4.03 -18.10 3.20
CA LYS A 52 -3.36 -16.89 2.68
C LYS A 52 -4.40 -16.00 1.99
N ARG A 53 -4.30 -14.70 2.20
CA ARG A 53 -5.29 -13.73 1.73
C ARG A 53 -4.65 -12.37 1.49
N THR A 54 -5.33 -11.52 0.73
CA THR A 54 -4.95 -10.12 0.55
C THR A 54 -5.31 -9.33 1.82
N VAL A 55 -4.72 -8.15 2.00
CA VAL A 55 -5.07 -7.25 3.12
C VAL A 55 -6.57 -6.93 3.12
N GLN A 56 -7.14 -6.68 1.95
CA GLN A 56 -8.56 -6.36 1.84
C GLN A 56 -9.45 -7.54 2.25
N ALA A 57 -9.14 -8.76 1.76
CA ALA A 57 -9.85 -9.95 2.18
C ALA A 57 -9.67 -10.23 3.69
N ALA A 58 -8.50 -9.93 4.26
CA ALA A 58 -8.28 -10.05 5.70
C ALA A 58 -9.21 -9.14 6.52
N LEU A 59 -9.44 -7.90 6.06
CA LEU A 59 -10.39 -7.00 6.71
C LEU A 59 -11.83 -7.48 6.56
N GLU A 60 -12.24 -7.85 5.36
CA GLU A 60 -13.59 -8.38 5.10
C GLU A 60 -13.89 -9.58 6.00
N ILE A 61 -13.00 -10.58 6.00
CA ILE A 61 -13.11 -11.78 6.86
C ILE A 61 -13.16 -11.41 8.34
N ALA A 62 -12.30 -10.49 8.81
CA ALA A 62 -12.27 -10.10 10.21
C ALA A 62 -13.57 -9.40 10.64
N VAL A 63 -14.16 -8.58 9.76
CA VAL A 63 -15.44 -7.92 10.04
C VAL A 63 -16.57 -8.93 10.06
N ASP A 64 -16.65 -9.79 9.05
CA ASP A 64 -17.69 -10.82 8.93
C ASP A 64 -17.66 -11.78 10.14
N MET A 65 -16.47 -12.21 10.59
CA MET A 65 -16.34 -13.08 11.76
C MET A 65 -16.79 -12.44 13.07
N VAL A 66 -16.73 -11.11 13.19
CA VAL A 66 -17.30 -10.38 14.33
C VAL A 66 -18.82 -10.33 14.22
N GLU A 67 -19.35 -10.06 13.02
CA GLU A 67 -20.80 -10.05 12.77
C GLU A 67 -21.44 -11.43 13.02
N GLU A 68 -20.73 -12.51 12.69
CA GLU A 68 -21.10 -13.89 12.96
C GLU A 68 -20.86 -14.33 14.42
N GLY A 69 -20.20 -13.50 15.23
CA GLY A 69 -19.90 -13.79 16.63
C GLY A 69 -18.82 -14.86 16.86
N ILE A 70 -17.98 -15.14 15.86
CA ILE A 70 -16.85 -16.08 15.95
C ILE A 70 -15.68 -15.44 16.72
N ILE A 71 -15.43 -14.15 16.48
CA ILE A 71 -14.38 -13.38 17.14
C ILE A 71 -14.91 -12.09 17.77
N THR A 72 -14.17 -11.56 18.74
CA THR A 72 -14.49 -10.25 19.31
C THR A 72 -13.88 -9.13 18.47
N LYS A 73 -14.33 -7.89 18.69
CA LYS A 73 -13.80 -6.71 17.99
C LYS A 73 -12.31 -6.50 18.30
N GLU A 74 -11.90 -6.74 19.54
CA GLU A 74 -10.51 -6.67 19.99
C GLU A 74 -9.63 -7.66 19.23
N GLU A 75 -10.13 -8.88 19.04
CA GLU A 75 -9.41 -9.93 18.32
C GLU A 75 -9.32 -9.61 16.82
N ALA A 76 -10.38 -9.09 16.22
CA ALA A 76 -10.36 -8.64 14.82
C ALA A 76 -9.29 -7.56 14.60
N ILE A 77 -9.18 -6.57 15.51
CA ILE A 77 -8.17 -5.52 15.44
C ILE A 77 -6.75 -6.11 15.53
N LEU A 78 -6.52 -7.05 16.45
CA LEU A 78 -5.19 -7.65 16.65
C LEU A 78 -4.73 -8.55 15.50
N ARG A 79 -5.65 -9.03 14.66
CA ARG A 79 -5.34 -9.87 13.50
C ARG A 79 -4.87 -9.07 12.29
N VAL A 80 -5.16 -7.77 12.25
CA VAL A 80 -4.75 -6.91 11.14
C VAL A 80 -3.44 -6.23 11.52
N GLU A 81 -2.38 -6.55 10.79
CA GLU A 81 -1.09 -5.90 11.01
C GLU A 81 -1.18 -4.42 10.57
N PRO A 82 -0.82 -3.43 11.41
CA PRO A 82 -0.94 -2.02 11.06
C PRO A 82 -0.22 -1.62 9.76
N ASN A 83 0.94 -2.22 9.47
CA ASN A 83 1.68 -1.91 8.24
C ASN A 83 0.95 -2.35 6.97
N GLN A 84 0.08 -3.36 7.07
CA GLN A 84 -0.73 -3.83 5.94
C GLN A 84 -1.80 -2.81 5.58
N LEU A 85 -2.34 -2.07 6.56
CA LEU A 85 -3.30 -0.99 6.33
C LEU A 85 -2.75 0.14 5.46
N ASN A 86 -1.45 0.44 5.56
CA ASN A 86 -0.82 1.44 4.68
C ASN A 86 -1.02 1.08 3.20
N GLN A 87 -1.10 -0.20 2.86
CA GLN A 87 -1.31 -0.62 1.48
C GLN A 87 -2.71 -0.31 0.95
N LEU A 88 -3.68 -0.01 1.83
CA LEU A 88 -5.03 0.42 1.46
C LEU A 88 -5.15 1.93 1.35
N LEU A 89 -4.17 2.69 1.86
CA LEU A 89 -4.18 4.15 1.90
C LEU A 89 -3.44 4.79 0.71
N HIS A 90 -2.61 4.02 0.01
CA HIS A 90 -1.81 4.53 -1.10
C HIS A 90 -2.08 3.76 -2.40
N ARG A 91 -1.91 4.44 -3.54
CA ARG A 91 -1.87 3.77 -4.85
C ARG A 91 -0.82 2.68 -4.85
N ARG A 92 -1.08 1.60 -5.58
CA ARG A 92 -0.13 0.49 -5.76
C ARG A 92 0.06 0.16 -7.23
N ILE A 93 1.18 -0.46 -7.55
CA ILE A 93 1.41 -1.07 -8.87
C ILE A 93 0.41 -2.20 -9.07
N ASP A 94 -0.20 -2.29 -10.24
CA ASP A 94 -1.04 -3.44 -10.60
C ASP A 94 -0.16 -4.70 -10.66
N PRO A 95 -0.45 -5.75 -9.83
CA PRO A 95 0.35 -6.97 -9.81
C PRO A 95 0.36 -7.73 -11.14
N ASN A 96 -0.60 -7.45 -12.04
CA ASN A 96 -0.66 -8.05 -13.38
C ASN A 96 0.10 -7.23 -14.43
N ALA A 97 0.60 -6.05 -14.09
CA ALA A 97 1.35 -5.22 -15.02
C ALA A 97 2.70 -5.86 -15.36
N LYS A 98 3.04 -5.85 -16.65
CA LYS A 98 4.40 -6.19 -17.10
C LYS A 98 5.32 -5.03 -16.78
N VAL A 99 6.11 -5.20 -15.73
CA VAL A 99 7.03 -4.17 -15.24
C VAL A 99 8.47 -4.45 -15.62
N LYS A 100 9.25 -3.40 -15.86
CA LYS A 100 10.70 -3.47 -16.01
C LYS A 100 11.34 -2.65 -14.91
N VAL A 101 11.81 -3.34 -13.86
CA VAL A 101 12.58 -2.71 -12.78
C VAL A 101 13.92 -2.26 -13.33
N ILE A 102 14.24 -0.98 -13.15
CA ILE A 102 15.51 -0.38 -13.58
C ILE A 102 16.45 -0.14 -12.41
N ALA A 103 15.92 0.06 -11.22
CA ALA A 103 16.69 0.28 -10.01
C ALA A 103 15.85 -0.03 -8.76
N LYS A 104 16.54 -0.17 -7.62
CA LYS A 104 15.92 -0.34 -6.30
C LYS A 104 16.65 0.54 -5.29
N GLY A 105 15.89 1.30 -4.51
CA GLY A 105 16.35 2.14 -3.41
C GLY A 105 15.67 1.74 -2.10
N LEU A 106 15.62 2.69 -1.16
CA LEU A 106 14.95 2.54 0.11
C LEU A 106 13.46 2.93 -0.01
N GLN A 107 12.60 2.14 0.62
CA GLN A 107 11.15 2.36 0.77
C GLN A 107 10.83 3.53 1.70
N ALA A 108 11.17 4.75 1.28
CA ALA A 108 11.18 5.94 2.13
C ALA A 108 9.77 6.45 2.49
N SER A 109 8.85 6.45 1.53
CA SER A 109 7.44 6.79 1.74
C SER A 109 6.56 5.94 0.84
N PRO A 110 5.56 5.22 1.37
CA PRO A 110 4.75 4.27 0.62
C PRO A 110 3.94 4.92 -0.51
N GLY A 111 3.58 4.09 -1.50
CA GLY A 111 2.72 4.47 -2.62
C GLY A 111 3.40 4.35 -3.98
N ALA A 112 2.58 4.21 -5.02
CA ALA A 112 3.01 4.16 -6.41
C ALA A 112 2.69 5.48 -7.13
N ALA A 113 3.67 6.02 -7.83
CA ALA A 113 3.54 7.25 -8.61
C ALA A 113 4.28 7.14 -9.93
N TYR A 114 3.66 7.63 -11.01
CA TYR A 114 4.32 7.77 -12.31
C TYR A 114 4.26 9.21 -12.78
N GLY A 115 5.27 9.62 -13.55
CA GLY A 115 5.36 10.96 -14.10
C GLY A 115 6.60 11.18 -14.95
N LYS A 116 6.64 12.33 -15.61
CA LYS A 116 7.80 12.85 -16.34
C LYS A 116 8.94 13.15 -15.38
N VAL A 117 10.17 12.78 -15.73
CA VAL A 117 11.35 13.08 -14.93
C VAL A 117 11.68 14.57 -15.02
N VAL A 118 11.77 15.23 -13.87
CA VAL A 118 12.23 16.62 -13.71
C VAL A 118 13.36 16.67 -12.67
N PHE A 119 14.30 17.61 -12.83
CA PHE A 119 15.53 17.65 -12.01
C PHE A 119 15.62 18.86 -11.06
N THR A 120 14.65 19.76 -11.14
CA THR A 120 14.58 20.98 -10.32
C THR A 120 13.21 21.10 -9.65
N ALA A 121 13.17 21.70 -8.47
CA ALA A 121 11.93 21.92 -7.73
C ALA A 121 11.04 22.95 -8.42
N ASP A 122 11.62 24.02 -8.98
CA ASP A 122 10.89 25.06 -9.70
C ASP A 122 10.10 24.48 -10.88
N GLU A 123 10.74 23.61 -11.67
CA GLU A 123 10.09 22.94 -12.79
C GLU A 123 9.02 21.94 -12.34
N ALA A 124 9.26 21.24 -11.23
CA ALA A 124 8.26 20.34 -10.66
C ALA A 124 7.01 21.11 -10.20
N GLU A 125 7.19 22.31 -9.65
CA GLU A 125 6.12 23.21 -9.24
C GLU A 125 5.34 23.75 -10.45
N GLU A 126 6.04 24.29 -11.45
CA GLU A 126 5.42 24.85 -12.65
C GLU A 126 4.57 23.81 -13.38
N LEU A 127 5.16 22.66 -13.73
CA LEU A 127 4.47 21.59 -14.44
C LEU A 127 3.37 20.94 -13.59
N GLY A 128 3.60 20.78 -12.29
CA GLY A 128 2.60 20.20 -11.39
C GLY A 128 1.35 21.09 -11.27
N LYS A 129 1.52 22.42 -11.20
CA LYS A 129 0.40 23.39 -11.22
C LYS A 129 -0.37 23.39 -12.54
N GLU A 130 0.30 23.07 -13.65
CA GLU A 130 -0.34 22.87 -14.96
C GLU A 130 -1.10 21.52 -15.05
N GLY A 131 -1.01 20.67 -14.03
CA GLY A 131 -1.67 19.37 -13.96
C GLY A 131 -0.88 18.23 -14.59
N GLU A 132 0.38 18.48 -14.99
CA GLU A 132 1.27 17.44 -15.49
C GLU A 132 1.75 16.54 -14.35
N ARG A 133 1.83 15.23 -14.63
CA ARG A 133 2.36 14.28 -13.65
C ARG A 133 3.87 14.25 -13.76
N VAL A 134 4.57 14.73 -12.74
CA VAL A 134 6.04 14.77 -12.68
C VAL A 134 6.60 13.95 -11.52
N ILE A 135 7.82 13.44 -11.67
CA ILE A 135 8.62 12.81 -10.61
C ILE A 135 9.87 13.66 -10.42
N LEU A 136 10.02 14.22 -9.22
CA LEU A 136 11.18 15.03 -8.88
C LEU A 136 12.37 14.10 -8.59
N VAL A 137 13.41 14.21 -9.41
CA VAL A 137 14.63 13.40 -9.33
C VAL A 137 15.80 14.27 -8.89
N ARG A 138 16.37 13.94 -7.73
CA ARG A 138 17.46 14.73 -7.12
C ARG A 138 18.57 13.83 -6.60
N THR A 139 19.79 14.32 -6.49
CA THR A 139 20.84 13.58 -5.75
C THR A 139 20.44 13.46 -4.28
N GLU A 140 20.03 14.58 -3.71
CA GLU A 140 19.47 14.74 -2.37
C GLU A 140 18.55 15.97 -2.41
N THR A 141 17.54 16.02 -1.54
CA THR A 141 16.65 17.17 -1.42
C THR A 141 17.06 18.07 -0.26
N THR A 142 16.84 19.38 -0.39
CA THR A 142 16.99 20.37 0.69
C THR A 142 15.64 21.02 1.02
N PRO A 143 15.54 21.83 2.09
CA PRO A 143 14.33 22.61 2.38
C PRO A 143 13.88 23.51 1.22
N ASP A 144 14.82 23.98 0.40
CA ASP A 144 14.51 24.77 -0.80
C ASP A 144 13.82 23.95 -1.90
N ASP A 145 13.73 22.62 -1.79
CA ASP A 145 13.06 21.79 -2.78
C ASP A 145 11.56 21.53 -2.44
N ILE A 146 11.05 22.06 -1.31
CA ILE A 146 9.71 21.73 -0.77
C ILE A 146 8.59 22.08 -1.77
N HIS A 147 8.62 23.24 -2.41
CA HIS A 147 7.59 23.66 -3.36
C HIS A 147 7.44 22.67 -4.53
N GLY A 148 8.56 22.19 -5.06
CA GLY A 148 8.55 21.16 -6.10
C GLY A 148 8.10 19.79 -5.60
N MET A 149 8.46 19.42 -4.36
CA MET A 149 8.02 18.15 -3.75
C MET A 149 6.50 18.11 -3.53
N VAL A 150 5.89 19.24 -3.17
CA VAL A 150 4.44 19.37 -2.98
C VAL A 150 3.69 19.09 -4.28
N GLU A 151 4.18 19.60 -5.40
CA GLU A 151 3.49 19.48 -6.69
C GLU A 151 3.83 18.16 -7.43
N ALA A 152 5.02 17.59 -7.22
CA ALA A 152 5.42 16.32 -7.84
C ALA A 152 4.55 15.13 -7.39
N GLN A 153 4.34 14.13 -8.24
CA GLN A 153 3.60 12.91 -7.86
C GLN A 153 4.41 12.01 -6.92
N GLY A 154 5.73 12.14 -6.95
CA GLY A 154 6.64 11.41 -6.08
C GLY A 154 8.07 11.91 -6.23
N VAL A 155 8.94 11.44 -5.34
CA VAL A 155 10.33 11.89 -5.21
C VAL A 155 11.27 10.70 -5.30
N LEU A 156 12.32 10.85 -6.10
CA LEU A 156 13.37 9.84 -6.26
C LEU A 156 14.73 10.46 -5.97
N THR A 157 15.46 9.89 -5.02
CA THR A 157 16.82 10.35 -4.72
C THR A 157 17.87 9.26 -4.85
N SER A 158 19.08 9.62 -5.30
CA SER A 158 20.21 8.67 -5.33
C SER A 158 20.94 8.56 -3.99
N ARG A 159 20.83 9.59 -3.14
CA ARG A 159 21.37 9.63 -1.77
C ARG A 159 20.28 9.89 -0.73
N GLY A 160 20.63 9.68 0.53
CA GLY A 160 19.73 9.85 1.67
C GLY A 160 19.21 8.51 2.20
N GLY A 161 18.96 8.47 3.51
CA GLY A 161 18.38 7.31 4.20
C GLY A 161 16.89 7.46 4.49
N MET A 162 16.35 6.53 5.29
CA MET A 162 14.96 6.54 5.75
C MET A 162 14.56 7.78 6.58
N THR A 163 15.54 8.49 7.13
CA THR A 163 15.38 9.74 7.91
C THR A 163 15.88 10.97 7.17
N SER A 164 16.17 10.85 5.87
CA SER A 164 16.57 11.99 5.04
C SER A 164 15.43 13.00 4.88
N HIS A 165 15.77 14.22 4.48
CA HIS A 165 14.80 15.27 4.18
C HIS A 165 13.69 14.77 3.24
N ALA A 166 14.07 14.16 2.11
CA ALA A 166 13.14 13.59 1.14
C ALA A 166 12.16 12.60 1.79
N ALA A 167 12.68 11.67 2.61
CA ALA A 167 11.89 10.64 3.24
C ALA A 167 10.91 11.18 4.29
N VAL A 168 11.33 12.17 5.09
CA VAL A 168 10.49 12.76 6.14
C VAL A 168 9.39 13.62 5.53
N VAL A 169 9.75 14.48 4.58
CA VAL A 169 8.82 15.42 3.95
C VAL A 169 7.81 14.67 3.06
N ALA A 170 8.26 13.74 2.21
CA ALA A 170 7.36 12.98 1.36
C ALA A 170 6.37 12.11 2.16
N ARG A 171 6.80 11.57 3.31
CA ARG A 171 5.92 10.80 4.20
C ARG A 171 4.87 11.69 4.87
N GLY A 172 5.25 12.90 5.29
CA GLY A 172 4.31 13.90 5.81
C GLY A 172 3.24 14.27 4.77
N MET A 173 3.63 14.42 3.51
CA MET A 173 2.74 14.75 2.39
C MET A 173 1.98 13.54 1.82
N GLY A 174 2.26 12.31 2.30
CA GLY A 174 1.67 11.08 1.76
C GLY A 174 2.05 10.80 0.29
N LYS A 175 3.20 11.29 -0.17
CA LYS A 175 3.70 11.13 -1.54
C LYS A 175 4.66 9.96 -1.63
N ALA A 176 4.65 9.27 -2.77
CA ALA A 176 5.56 8.15 -3.01
C ALA A 176 7.01 8.64 -3.00
N CYS A 177 7.89 7.97 -2.25
CA CYS A 177 9.30 8.31 -2.21
C CYS A 177 10.17 7.07 -2.21
N VAL A 178 11.13 7.04 -3.13
CA VAL A 178 12.24 6.09 -3.14
C VAL A 178 13.52 6.88 -2.90
N ALA A 179 14.15 6.68 -1.74
CA ALA A 179 15.36 7.42 -1.36
C ALA A 179 16.61 6.53 -1.46
N GLY A 180 17.78 7.15 -1.60
CA GLY A 180 19.06 6.43 -1.50
C GLY A 180 19.27 5.38 -2.59
N CYS A 181 18.75 5.60 -3.79
CA CYS A 181 18.95 4.71 -4.93
C CYS A 181 20.35 4.90 -5.54
N SER A 182 21.36 4.38 -4.85
CA SER A 182 22.79 4.62 -5.14
C SER A 182 23.25 4.12 -6.51
N VAL A 183 22.51 3.19 -7.12
CA VAL A 183 22.75 2.68 -8.48
C VAL A 183 22.40 3.70 -9.57
N LEU A 184 21.61 4.74 -9.25
CA LEU A 184 21.27 5.81 -10.18
C LEU A 184 22.33 6.89 -10.17
N ASN A 185 22.95 7.13 -11.33
CA ASN A 185 23.80 8.28 -11.53
C ASN A 185 22.98 9.45 -12.08
N ILE A 186 22.61 10.37 -11.19
CA ILE A 186 21.80 11.55 -11.52
C ILE A 186 22.72 12.70 -11.88
N ASN A 187 22.65 13.18 -13.12
CA ASN A 187 23.37 14.36 -13.57
C ASN A 187 22.38 15.50 -13.84
N THR A 188 22.16 16.34 -12.84
CA THR A 188 21.22 17.48 -12.93
C THR A 188 21.64 18.51 -13.98
N LYS A 189 22.94 18.72 -14.22
CA LYS A 189 23.42 19.67 -15.25
C LYS A 189 23.13 19.20 -16.67
N LYS A 190 23.13 17.89 -16.90
CA LYS A 190 22.81 17.28 -18.19
C LYS A 190 21.35 16.82 -18.28
N GLU A 191 20.60 16.95 -17.19
CA GLU A 191 19.21 16.49 -17.05
C GLU A 191 19.02 15.03 -17.51
N ILE A 192 19.91 14.15 -17.03
CA ILE A 192 19.88 12.71 -17.31
C ILE A 192 20.07 11.87 -16.05
N ILE A 193 19.44 10.70 -16.06
CA ILE A 193 19.69 9.60 -15.12
C ILE A 193 20.35 8.47 -15.90
N SER A 194 21.49 7.99 -15.44
CA SER A 194 22.14 6.81 -16.00
C SER A 194 22.09 5.65 -15.02
N VAL A 195 21.66 4.48 -15.49
CA VAL A 195 21.67 3.22 -14.73
C VAL A 195 22.03 2.07 -15.66
N ASN A 196 23.14 1.40 -15.37
CA ASN A 196 23.73 0.38 -16.26
C ASN A 196 23.91 0.94 -17.70
N ASN A 197 23.26 0.32 -18.69
CA ASN A 197 23.28 0.76 -20.10
C ASN A 197 22.06 1.61 -20.49
N LEU A 198 21.23 2.00 -19.52
CA LEU A 198 20.03 2.81 -19.76
C LEU A 198 20.32 4.28 -19.39
N VAL A 199 19.89 5.17 -20.27
CA VAL A 199 19.88 6.62 -20.02
C VAL A 199 18.43 7.09 -20.12
N ILE A 200 17.95 7.74 -19.07
CA ILE A 200 16.62 8.33 -18.99
C ILE A 200 16.83 9.84 -18.99
N LYS A 201 16.19 10.51 -19.94
CA LYS A 201 16.27 11.96 -20.06
C LYS A 201 15.12 12.62 -19.30
N LYS A 202 15.25 13.93 -19.12
CA LYS A 202 14.14 14.82 -18.81
C LYS A 202 12.91 14.53 -19.68
N ASP A 203 11.73 14.72 -19.10
CA ASP A 203 10.42 14.49 -19.71
C ASP A 203 10.08 13.03 -20.07
N GLU A 204 11.02 12.09 -19.93
CA GLU A 204 10.71 10.68 -20.03
C GLU A 204 9.92 10.21 -18.81
N PHE A 205 9.03 9.25 -19.01
CA PHE A 205 8.22 8.72 -17.93
C PHE A 205 8.98 7.65 -17.14
N ILE A 206 8.89 7.77 -15.82
CA ILE A 206 9.23 6.70 -14.88
C ILE A 206 8.07 6.45 -13.93
N THR A 207 8.07 5.28 -13.32
CA THR A 207 7.20 4.95 -12.20
C THR A 207 8.05 4.57 -11.00
N ILE A 208 7.68 5.03 -9.81
CA ILE A 208 8.29 4.62 -8.54
C ILE A 208 7.26 3.95 -7.66
N ASP A 209 7.68 2.93 -6.93
CA ASP A 209 6.92 2.32 -5.83
C ASP A 209 7.71 2.52 -4.53
N GLY A 210 7.29 3.48 -3.74
CA GLY A 210 7.90 3.78 -2.45
C GLY A 210 7.57 2.78 -1.36
N GLY A 211 6.65 1.84 -1.59
CA GLY A 211 6.38 0.70 -0.72
C GLY A 211 7.39 -0.43 -0.87
N THR A 212 7.84 -0.71 -2.10
CA THR A 212 8.86 -1.73 -2.40
C THR A 212 10.28 -1.16 -2.59
N GLY A 213 10.38 0.16 -2.79
CA GLY A 213 11.62 0.85 -3.14
C GLY A 213 12.01 0.70 -4.61
N GLU A 214 11.12 0.19 -5.47
CA GLU A 214 11.43 -0.13 -6.86
C GLU A 214 11.17 1.06 -7.80
N VAL A 215 12.03 1.18 -8.82
CA VAL A 215 11.91 2.18 -9.88
C VAL A 215 11.73 1.44 -11.20
N PHE A 216 10.75 1.85 -11.98
CA PHE A 216 10.36 1.24 -13.24
C PHE A 216 10.48 2.22 -14.40
N LEU A 217 10.83 1.70 -15.57
CA LEU A 217 10.84 2.49 -16.81
C LEU A 217 9.42 2.65 -17.35
N GLY A 218 9.06 3.87 -17.74
CA GLY A 218 7.78 4.17 -18.37
C GLY A 218 6.62 4.32 -17.38
N LYS A 219 5.42 4.38 -17.93
CA LYS A 219 4.16 4.43 -17.19
C LYS A 219 3.71 3.01 -16.84
N VAL A 220 3.68 2.69 -15.56
CA VAL A 220 3.13 1.41 -15.08
C VAL A 220 1.70 1.63 -14.58
N PRO A 221 0.74 0.77 -14.95
CA PRO A 221 -0.62 0.81 -14.41
C PRO A 221 -0.64 0.73 -12.88
N THR A 222 -1.44 1.60 -12.26
CA THR A 222 -1.63 1.65 -10.81
C THR A 222 -3.08 1.40 -10.44
N ILE A 223 -3.29 0.79 -9.28
CA ILE A 223 -4.60 0.61 -8.66
C ILE A 223 -4.77 1.72 -7.61
N GLU A 224 -5.87 2.46 -7.70
CA GLU A 224 -6.24 3.48 -6.71
C GLU A 224 -6.59 2.83 -5.36
N PRO A 225 -6.25 3.46 -4.23
CA PRO A 225 -6.65 2.98 -2.92
C PRO A 225 -8.17 2.98 -2.81
N LYS A 226 -8.74 1.89 -2.30
CA LYS A 226 -10.16 1.80 -2.00
C LYS A 226 -10.30 1.58 -0.50
N MET A 227 -10.74 2.62 0.21
CA MET A 227 -11.19 2.48 1.59
C MET A 227 -12.57 1.82 1.53
N GLY A 228 -12.63 0.53 1.88
CA GLY A 228 -13.88 -0.21 2.00
C GLY A 228 -14.62 0.13 3.30
N LYS A 229 -15.90 -0.23 3.36
CA LYS A 229 -16.74 -0.09 4.58
C LYS A 229 -16.13 -0.85 5.76
N GLU A 230 -15.43 -1.93 5.47
CA GLU A 230 -14.79 -2.84 6.42
C GLU A 230 -13.60 -2.14 7.11
N PHE A 231 -12.87 -1.30 6.37
CA PHE A 231 -11.79 -0.47 6.92
C PHE A 231 -12.32 0.56 7.91
N GLU A 232 -13.37 1.29 7.54
CA GLU A 232 -14.04 2.25 8.42
C GLU A 232 -14.61 1.57 9.68
N THR A 233 -15.18 0.37 9.50
CA THR A 233 -15.76 -0.42 10.58
C THR A 233 -14.70 -0.81 11.61
N LEU A 234 -13.56 -1.34 11.14
CA LEU A 234 -12.43 -1.72 11.96
C LEU A 234 -11.85 -0.51 12.72
N LEU A 235 -11.68 0.63 12.03
CA LEU A 235 -11.21 1.86 12.67
C LEU A 235 -12.19 2.36 13.74
N SER A 236 -13.51 2.29 13.50
CA SER A 236 -14.50 2.68 14.52
C SER A 236 -14.43 1.80 15.77
N TRP A 237 -14.04 0.52 15.63
CA TRP A 237 -13.83 -0.37 16.77
C TRP A 237 -12.54 0.02 17.51
N ALA A 238 -11.46 0.24 16.77
CA ALA A 238 -10.19 0.69 17.32
C ALA A 238 -10.35 2.00 18.10
N ASP A 239 -11.13 2.96 17.57
CA ASP A 239 -11.39 4.25 18.22
C ASP A 239 -12.16 4.13 19.54
N LYS A 240 -13.00 3.10 19.70
CA LYS A 240 -13.73 2.84 20.95
C LYS A 240 -12.87 2.16 22.01
N ILE A 241 -11.85 1.41 21.58
CA ILE A 241 -10.99 0.61 22.46
C ILE A 241 -9.71 1.37 22.82
N LYS A 242 -9.22 2.25 21.94
CA LYS A 242 -7.97 2.98 22.15
C LYS A 242 -8.03 3.81 23.44
N ARG A 243 -6.90 3.85 24.13
CA ARG A 243 -6.69 4.74 25.29
C ARG A 243 -6.05 6.06 24.89
N LEU A 244 -5.21 6.04 23.86
CA LEU A 244 -4.47 7.21 23.40
C LEU A 244 -5.30 7.96 22.35
N GLY A 245 -5.33 9.29 22.46
CA GLY A 245 -5.81 10.14 21.38
C GLY A 245 -4.83 10.15 20.21
N VAL A 246 -5.35 10.18 18.99
CA VAL A 246 -4.57 10.24 17.76
C VAL A 246 -4.66 11.65 17.19
N TYR A 247 -3.55 12.38 17.27
CA TYR A 247 -3.41 13.73 16.73
C TYR A 247 -2.51 13.71 15.50
N ALA A 248 -2.74 14.65 14.59
CA ALA A 248 -1.93 14.80 13.39
C ALA A 248 -0.83 15.83 13.55
N ASN A 249 0.23 15.64 12.78
CA ASN A 249 1.21 16.68 12.52
C ASN A 249 0.80 17.33 11.19
N ALA A 250 0.33 18.57 11.24
CA ALA A 250 -0.14 19.28 10.06
C ALA A 250 0.32 20.73 10.12
N ASP A 251 0.97 21.16 9.05
CA ASP A 251 1.57 22.49 8.94
C ASP A 251 0.70 23.41 8.04
N ALA A 252 -0.14 22.82 7.16
CA ALA A 252 -1.05 23.53 6.26
C ALA A 252 -2.55 23.23 6.55
N PRO A 253 -3.47 24.14 6.19
CA PRO A 253 -4.91 23.92 6.34
C PRO A 253 -5.42 22.67 5.61
N GLU A 254 -4.93 22.38 4.40
CA GLU A 254 -5.34 21.21 3.63
C GLU A 254 -4.91 19.90 4.31
N ASP A 255 -3.71 19.88 4.89
CA ASP A 255 -3.20 18.73 5.65
C ASP A 255 -4.05 18.50 6.91
N ALA A 256 -4.43 19.57 7.62
CA ALA A 256 -5.28 19.48 8.80
C ALA A 256 -6.69 18.97 8.45
N GLN A 257 -7.26 19.42 7.33
CA GLN A 257 -8.54 18.93 6.83
C GLN A 257 -8.46 17.44 6.50
N LYS A 258 -7.46 17.02 5.73
CA LYS A 258 -7.28 15.62 5.35
C LYS A 258 -7.02 14.72 6.55
N ALA A 259 -6.24 15.19 7.51
CA ALA A 259 -6.03 14.48 8.78
C ALA A 259 -7.35 14.28 9.53
N ARG A 260 -8.22 15.29 9.55
CA ARG A 260 -9.54 15.20 10.17
C ARG A 260 -10.45 14.20 9.46
N GLU A 261 -10.43 14.18 8.14
CA GLU A 261 -11.17 13.20 7.31
C GLU A 261 -10.73 11.75 7.61
N LEU A 262 -9.44 11.55 7.93
CA LEU A 262 -8.87 10.25 8.31
C LEU A 262 -9.04 9.91 9.81
N GLY A 263 -9.77 10.73 10.58
CA GLY A 263 -10.09 10.44 11.98
C GLY A 263 -9.16 11.08 13.02
N ALA A 264 -8.30 12.03 12.65
CA ALA A 264 -7.49 12.76 13.62
C ALA A 264 -8.35 13.58 14.60
N GLU A 265 -8.03 13.48 15.88
CA GLU A 265 -8.77 14.13 16.97
C GLU A 265 -8.37 15.60 17.14
N GLY A 266 -7.24 16.00 16.58
CA GLY A 266 -6.74 17.37 16.53
C GLY A 266 -5.33 17.44 15.93
N ILE A 267 -4.67 18.60 16.08
CA ILE A 267 -3.28 18.80 15.67
C ILE A 267 -2.38 18.77 16.91
N GLY A 268 -1.43 17.84 16.93
CA GLY A 268 -0.47 17.66 18.03
C GLY A 268 0.83 18.43 17.81
N LEU A 269 1.14 18.74 16.54
CA LEU A 269 2.30 19.53 16.14
C LEU A 269 1.97 20.31 14.87
N THR A 270 2.19 21.62 14.91
CA THR A 270 2.28 22.48 13.74
C THR A 270 3.64 23.15 13.78
N ARG A 271 4.40 23.08 12.69
CA ARG A 271 5.71 23.71 12.57
C ARG A 271 5.52 25.14 12.05
N THR A 272 6.08 26.10 12.79
CA THR A 272 6.04 27.54 12.48
C THR A 272 7.27 28.00 11.72
#